data_AF-A0A954URL6-F1
#
_entry.id   AF-A0A954URL6-F1
#
_cell.length_a   1.000
_cell.length_b   1.000
_cell.length_c   1.000
_cell.angle_alpha   90.00
_cell.angle_beta   90.00
_cell.angle_gamma   90.00
#
_symmetry.space_group_name_H-M   'P 1'
#
loop_
_entity.id
_entity.type
_entity.pdbx_description
1 polymer ?
#
loop_
_entity_poly.entity_id
_entity_poly.type
_entity_poly.pdbx_seq_one_letter_code
_entity_poly.pdbx_strand_id
1 'polypeptide(L)'
;MHDPIGLLEDPPAIGAALIARQNAVRIARLGVFRRLTVRWPAVWLVLLAWPHVCVAAPPRAEQAYSAILSEHDPGRQLELCRAFLRAHPRSPRTASVLAELGTLRRQQGAYAKAILTYRAVLAMPFEQSDIFAFFARDEAQLGIAHCYFALGSYELAAEAFADAETTYSATSGDSCVTCFEGELANRRLWQGYSYEQLGRFDLAVATYLDFARHGWYTNEVKARLTTLYLEAGQRDTLIKVMDRLDAEFNAQLARNNLPPTAPSQTATRTMRQLLALHDAAHDKNWQALIDTFDDSEFANDLPEYAESRSTNRPMMTAVALLAKHRNVTVPLLIAELRRQNPPPPPLPPGGDPFVGVAVAPDPFAPPGSQPVPQAPPHQQKDYSRSVAWLRYALGCCGGKEALDVLQNELMAEHNRHFVTDLVHAISVAGPEGRRRLNQLPSDDNYDFAIENWQKGELVEPSTFEFPQLPAGKGLPVDPFPR
;
A
#
# COMPACT_ATOMS: atom_id res chain seq x y z
N MET A 1 -50.81 4.36 -34.89
CA MET A 1 -51.35 5.55 -35.59
C MET A 1 -51.48 6.66 -34.58
N HIS A 2 -50.98 7.84 -34.94
CA HIS A 2 -50.97 9.12 -34.23
C HIS A 2 -49.90 9.35 -33.14
N ASP A 3 -48.76 9.84 -33.65
CA ASP A 3 -48.06 11.02 -33.13
C ASP A 3 -48.67 12.28 -33.83
N PRO A 4 -48.58 13.53 -33.31
CA PRO A 4 -47.31 14.26 -33.38
C PRO A 4 -47.00 15.21 -32.20
N ILE A 5 -45.74 15.14 -31.73
CA ILE A 5 -44.74 16.22 -31.69
C ILE A 5 -45.29 17.67 -31.60
N GLY A 6 -45.01 18.33 -30.48
CA GLY A 6 -45.10 19.78 -30.34
C GLY A 6 -44.74 20.29 -28.95
N LEU A 7 -43.47 20.64 -28.74
CA LEU A 7 -42.98 21.92 -28.16
C LEU A 7 -41.53 21.76 -27.67
N LEU A 8 -40.65 22.46 -28.39
CA LEU A 8 -39.31 22.86 -27.98
C LEU A 8 -39.41 23.82 -26.79
N GLU A 9 -38.70 23.51 -25.71
CA GLU A 9 -38.19 24.51 -24.77
C GLU A 9 -36.67 24.30 -24.60
N ASP A 10 -35.94 25.41 -24.67
CA ASP A 10 -34.48 25.51 -24.75
C ASP A 10 -33.73 24.95 -23.53
N PRO A 11 -32.52 24.36 -23.70
CA PRO A 11 -31.64 24.01 -22.60
C PRO A 11 -30.83 25.25 -22.12
N PRO A 12 -30.56 25.41 -20.80
CA PRO A 12 -29.74 26.52 -20.34
C PRO A 12 -28.25 26.29 -20.62
N ALA A 13 -27.68 27.16 -21.45
CA ALA A 13 -26.43 27.93 -21.25
C ALA A 13 -25.18 27.30 -20.58
N ILE A 14 -25.02 25.97 -20.51
CA ILE A 14 -23.78 25.35 -19.99
C ILE A 14 -22.83 24.96 -21.14
N GLY A 15 -23.35 24.66 -22.34
CA GLY A 15 -22.55 24.33 -23.53
C GLY A 15 -21.69 25.49 -24.04
N ALA A 16 -22.18 26.74 -23.94
CA ALA A 16 -21.47 27.91 -24.46
C ALA A 16 -20.18 28.24 -23.68
N ALA A 17 -20.17 28.02 -22.36
CA ALA A 17 -18.99 28.26 -21.52
C ALA A 17 -17.89 27.20 -21.75
N LEU A 18 -18.28 25.94 -22.01
CA LEU A 18 -17.35 24.85 -22.27
C LEU A 18 -16.73 24.93 -23.68
N ILE A 19 -17.54 25.31 -24.69
CA ILE A 19 -17.07 25.58 -26.06
C ILE A 19 -16.15 26.82 -26.07
N ALA A 20 -16.45 27.86 -25.29
CA ALA A 20 -15.57 29.02 -25.15
C ALA A 20 -14.22 28.66 -24.51
N ARG A 21 -14.20 27.75 -23.51
CA ARG A 21 -12.98 27.29 -22.85
C ARG A 21 -12.12 26.39 -23.75
N GLN A 22 -12.73 25.47 -24.50
CA GLN A 22 -12.01 24.62 -25.45
C GLN A 22 -11.47 25.43 -26.65
N ASN A 23 -12.22 26.43 -27.12
CA ASN A 23 -11.75 27.34 -28.18
C ASN A 23 -10.65 28.28 -27.69
N ALA A 24 -10.68 28.76 -26.44
CA ALA A 24 -9.60 29.58 -25.87
C ALA A 24 -8.26 28.82 -25.79
N VAL A 25 -8.29 27.53 -25.43
CA VAL A 25 -7.08 26.67 -25.42
C VAL A 25 -6.58 26.36 -26.83
N ARG A 26 -7.49 26.19 -27.80
CA ARG A 26 -7.13 26.01 -29.23
C ARG A 26 -6.53 27.27 -29.84
N ILE A 27 -7.05 28.45 -29.50
CA ILE A 27 -6.53 29.75 -29.94
C ILE A 27 -5.16 30.05 -29.31
N ALA A 28 -4.95 29.68 -28.04
CA ALA A 28 -3.65 29.79 -27.38
C ALA A 28 -2.57 28.89 -28.01
N ARG A 29 -2.93 27.71 -28.54
CA ARG A 29 -2.01 26.81 -29.25
C ARG A 29 -1.68 27.22 -30.69
N LEU A 30 -2.46 28.11 -31.31
CA LEU A 30 -2.25 28.53 -32.70
C LEU A 30 -1.26 29.69 -32.90
N GLY A 31 -0.55 30.14 -31.85
CA GLY A 31 0.59 31.05 -32.02
C GLY A 31 0.26 32.44 -32.59
N VAL A 32 -0.99 32.90 -32.50
CA VAL A 32 -1.43 34.21 -33.02
C VAL A 32 -1.16 35.37 -32.03
N PHE A 33 -0.32 35.16 -31.01
CA PHE A 33 -0.10 36.15 -29.94
C PHE A 33 1.05 37.14 -30.17
N ARG A 34 1.50 37.34 -31.42
CA ARG A 34 2.64 38.24 -31.72
C ARG A 34 2.28 39.63 -32.26
N ARG A 35 1.00 40.01 -32.39
CA ARG A 35 0.61 41.34 -32.95
C ARG A 35 -0.52 42.10 -32.24
N LEU A 36 -0.81 41.83 -30.97
CA LEU A 36 -1.86 42.53 -30.21
C LEU A 36 -1.39 43.08 -28.85
N THR A 37 -0.15 43.58 -28.75
CA THR A 37 0.43 44.11 -27.50
C THR A 37 0.32 45.63 -27.32
N VAL A 38 -0.45 46.36 -28.14
CA VAL A 38 -0.55 47.82 -27.99
C VAL A 38 -2.01 48.25 -27.95
N ARG A 39 -2.40 48.83 -26.80
CA ARG A 39 -3.75 49.26 -26.36
C ARG A 39 -4.59 48.12 -25.82
N TRP A 40 -4.59 47.91 -24.50
CA TRP A 40 -5.76 47.62 -23.64
C TRP A 40 -5.30 47.40 -22.18
N PRO A 41 -4.67 48.39 -21.51
CA PRO A 41 -4.30 48.27 -20.09
C PRO A 41 -5.52 48.11 -19.15
N ALA A 42 -6.72 48.49 -19.60
CA ALA A 42 -7.95 48.34 -18.81
C ALA A 42 -8.44 46.88 -18.67
N VAL A 43 -8.16 46.00 -19.65
CA VAL A 43 -8.59 44.58 -19.58
C VAL A 43 -7.72 43.79 -18.61
N TRP A 44 -6.43 44.14 -18.52
CA TRP A 44 -5.53 43.54 -17.53
C TRP A 44 -5.84 43.97 -16.09
N LEU A 45 -6.34 45.20 -15.87
CA LEU A 45 -6.80 45.63 -14.54
C LEU A 45 -8.09 44.93 -14.09
N VAL A 46 -8.99 44.56 -15.02
CA VAL A 46 -10.19 43.76 -14.69
C VAL A 46 -9.83 42.30 -14.42
N LEU A 47 -8.84 41.74 -15.12
CA LEU A 47 -8.38 40.36 -14.88
C LEU A 47 -7.48 40.22 -13.65
N LEU A 48 -6.71 41.25 -13.27
CA LEU A 48 -5.88 41.25 -12.06
C LEU A 48 -6.62 41.71 -10.80
N ALA A 49 -7.79 42.37 -10.93
CA ALA A 49 -8.69 42.66 -9.80
C ALA A 49 -9.67 41.51 -9.50
N TRP A 50 -9.63 40.41 -10.27
CA TRP A 50 -10.49 39.24 -10.10
C TRP A 50 -10.06 38.16 -9.05
N PRO A 51 -8.89 38.18 -8.37
CA PRO A 51 -8.54 37.10 -7.43
C PRO A 51 -9.25 37.19 -6.07
N HIS A 52 -10.20 38.11 -5.89
CA HIS A 52 -11.07 38.15 -4.71
C HIS A 52 -12.53 37.85 -5.04
N VAL A 53 -12.82 37.17 -6.16
CA VAL A 53 -14.13 36.52 -6.30
C VAL A 53 -14.32 35.61 -5.11
N CYS A 54 -15.26 36.03 -4.27
CA CYS A 54 -15.79 35.32 -3.13
C CYS A 54 -15.77 33.82 -3.43
N VAL A 55 -14.88 33.08 -2.77
CA VAL A 55 -15.02 31.63 -2.67
C VAL A 55 -16.34 31.46 -1.93
N ALA A 56 -17.43 31.32 -2.68
CA ALA A 56 -18.74 31.06 -2.11
C ALA A 56 -18.56 29.86 -1.18
N ALA A 57 -19.01 29.99 0.07
CA ALA A 57 -18.89 28.91 1.03
C ALA A 57 -19.36 27.61 0.35
N PRO A 58 -18.57 26.51 0.45
CA PRO A 58 -18.93 25.27 -0.22
C PRO A 58 -20.38 24.91 0.14
N PRO A 59 -21.18 24.39 -0.81
CA PRO A 59 -22.56 23.99 -0.53
C PRO A 59 -22.58 23.15 0.75
N ARG A 60 -23.61 23.31 1.60
CA ARG A 60 -23.68 22.61 2.91
C ARG A 60 -23.42 21.10 2.80
N ALA A 61 -23.79 20.47 1.69
CA ALA A 61 -23.49 19.08 1.40
C ALA A 61 -21.97 18.82 1.26
N GLU A 62 -21.22 19.68 0.57
CA GLU A 62 -19.78 19.48 0.40
C GLU A 62 -19.04 19.58 1.74
N GLN A 63 -19.42 20.53 2.60
CA GLN A 63 -18.88 20.62 3.97
C GLN A 63 -19.19 19.37 4.80
N ALA A 64 -20.43 18.86 4.71
CA ALA A 64 -20.83 17.64 5.39
C ALA A 64 -20.08 16.41 4.86
N TYR A 65 -19.80 16.36 3.55
CA TYR A 65 -18.99 15.29 2.95
C TYR A 65 -17.53 15.36 3.40
N SER A 66 -16.92 16.55 3.41
CA SER A 66 -15.57 16.74 3.95
C SER A 66 -15.47 16.30 5.42
N ALA A 67 -16.50 16.58 6.23
CA ALA A 67 -16.55 16.13 7.62
C ALA A 67 -16.58 14.59 7.75
N ILE A 68 -17.22 13.87 6.81
CA ILE A 68 -17.18 12.40 6.76
C ILE A 68 -15.75 11.92 6.46
N LEU A 69 -15.07 12.54 5.49
CA LEU A 69 -13.72 12.11 5.09
C LEU A 69 -12.65 12.43 6.14
N SER A 70 -12.86 13.46 6.97
CA SER A 70 -11.93 13.84 8.04
C SER A 70 -12.17 13.11 9.37
N GLU A 71 -13.25 12.33 9.49
CA GLU A 71 -13.58 11.62 10.71
C GLU A 71 -12.84 10.27 10.74
N HIS A 72 -12.08 10.04 11.81
CA HIS A 72 -11.26 8.85 11.98
C HIS A 72 -11.91 7.79 12.85
N ASP A 73 -12.91 8.15 13.67
CA ASP A 73 -13.70 7.18 14.42
C ASP A 73 -14.75 6.52 13.50
N PRO A 74 -14.68 5.20 13.22
CA PRO A 74 -15.60 4.54 12.30
C PRO A 74 -17.07 4.60 12.76
N GLY A 75 -17.30 4.67 14.07
CA GLY A 75 -18.64 4.80 14.67
C GLY A 75 -19.28 6.14 14.32
N ARG A 76 -18.57 7.24 14.58
CA ARG A 76 -19.01 8.60 14.26
C ARG A 76 -19.08 8.84 12.75
N GLN A 77 -18.13 8.32 11.99
CA GLN A 77 -18.14 8.41 10.53
C GLN A 77 -19.42 7.78 9.95
N LEU A 78 -19.81 6.61 10.47
CA LEU A 78 -21.06 5.93 10.10
C LEU A 78 -22.31 6.76 10.40
N GLU A 79 -22.33 7.48 11.54
CA GLU A 79 -23.42 8.39 11.89
C GLU A 79 -23.50 9.60 10.95
N LEU A 80 -22.34 10.18 10.61
CA LEU A 80 -22.24 11.29 9.66
C LEU A 80 -22.73 10.90 8.26
N CYS A 81 -22.35 9.72 7.75
CA CYS A 81 -22.89 9.19 6.48
C CYS A 81 -24.42 9.10 6.52
N ARG A 82 -24.99 8.56 7.60
CA ARG A 82 -26.46 8.44 7.74
C ARG A 82 -27.14 9.80 7.83
N ALA A 83 -26.55 10.76 8.55
CA ALA A 83 -27.06 12.12 8.66
C ALA A 83 -27.04 12.83 7.30
N PHE A 84 -25.95 12.70 6.56
CA PHE A 84 -25.80 13.22 5.20
C PHE A 84 -26.91 12.69 4.28
N LEU A 85 -27.10 11.36 4.22
CA LEU A 85 -28.08 10.75 3.32
C LEU A 85 -29.52 11.17 3.63
N ARG A 86 -29.85 11.48 4.89
CA ARG A 86 -31.15 12.05 5.27
C ARG A 86 -31.29 13.51 4.85
N ALA A 87 -30.26 14.32 5.07
CA ALA A 87 -30.30 15.76 4.81
C ALA A 87 -30.14 16.14 3.34
N HIS A 88 -29.42 15.30 2.56
CA HIS A 88 -28.97 15.61 1.21
C HIS A 88 -29.17 14.44 0.22
N PRO A 89 -30.36 13.79 0.14
CA PRO A 89 -30.57 12.57 -0.67
C PRO A 89 -30.43 12.76 -2.19
N ARG A 90 -30.42 14.01 -2.67
CA ARG A 90 -30.25 14.38 -4.08
C ARG A 90 -28.92 15.07 -4.36
N SER A 91 -28.00 15.08 -3.40
CA SER A 91 -26.67 15.64 -3.63
C SER A 91 -25.91 14.79 -4.66
N PRO A 92 -25.09 15.39 -5.54
CA PRO A 92 -24.15 14.65 -6.37
C PRO A 92 -23.21 13.73 -5.56
N ARG A 93 -22.97 14.06 -4.27
CA ARG A 93 -22.15 13.24 -3.36
C ARG A 93 -22.87 12.02 -2.78
N THR A 94 -24.17 11.84 -3.05
CA THR A 94 -24.96 10.74 -2.47
C THR A 94 -24.39 9.37 -2.81
N ALA A 95 -23.91 9.18 -4.05
CA ALA A 95 -23.27 7.93 -4.47
C ALA A 95 -22.00 7.65 -3.66
N SER A 96 -21.10 8.64 -3.53
CA SER A 96 -19.86 8.50 -2.76
C SER A 96 -20.13 8.22 -1.28
N VAL A 97 -21.11 8.90 -0.67
CA VAL A 97 -21.48 8.66 0.73
C VAL A 97 -22.11 7.28 0.93
N LEU A 98 -22.84 6.76 -0.04
CA LEU A 98 -23.35 5.38 -0.01
C LEU A 98 -22.23 4.35 -0.16
N ALA A 99 -21.23 4.60 -1.02
CA ALA A 99 -20.06 3.75 -1.15
C ALA A 99 -19.27 3.68 0.17
N GLU A 100 -18.96 4.83 0.78
CA GLU A 100 -18.30 4.93 2.08
C GLU A 100 -19.09 4.20 3.19
N LEU A 101 -20.42 4.38 3.22
CA LEU A 101 -21.29 3.65 4.14
C LEU A 101 -21.22 2.13 3.93
N GLY A 102 -21.08 1.67 2.68
CA GLY A 102 -20.84 0.28 2.36
C GLY A 102 -19.50 -0.21 2.92
N THR A 103 -18.44 0.58 2.76
CA THR A 103 -17.08 0.29 3.24
C THR A 103 -17.03 0.17 4.76
N LEU A 104 -17.66 1.10 5.49
CA LEU A 104 -17.78 1.03 6.94
C LEU A 104 -18.56 -0.20 7.41
N ARG A 105 -19.65 -0.55 6.73
CA ARG A 105 -20.41 -1.78 7.04
C ARG A 105 -19.59 -3.05 6.79
N ARG A 106 -18.79 -3.07 5.73
CA ARG A 106 -17.87 -4.19 5.41
C ARG A 106 -16.81 -4.34 6.51
N GLN A 107 -16.20 -3.24 6.95
CA GLN A 107 -15.22 -3.23 8.05
C GLN A 107 -15.84 -3.73 9.37
N GLN A 108 -17.12 -3.45 9.62
CA GLN A 108 -17.89 -3.99 10.76
C GLN A 108 -18.29 -5.47 10.60
N GLY A 109 -17.90 -6.15 9.52
CA GLY A 109 -18.31 -7.53 9.21
C GLY A 109 -19.78 -7.66 8.79
N ALA A 110 -20.50 -6.54 8.58
CA ALA A 110 -21.91 -6.53 8.18
C ALA A 110 -22.08 -6.70 6.66
N TYR A 111 -21.47 -7.74 6.08
CA TYR A 111 -21.31 -7.93 4.63
C TYR A 111 -22.62 -7.90 3.85
N ALA A 112 -23.68 -8.55 4.33
CA ALA A 112 -24.98 -8.51 3.65
C ALA A 112 -25.57 -7.09 3.55
N LYS A 113 -25.41 -6.28 4.61
CA LYS A 113 -25.84 -4.87 4.60
C LYS A 113 -24.93 -4.03 3.69
N ALA A 114 -23.63 -4.30 3.66
CA ALA A 114 -22.69 -3.64 2.78
C ALA A 114 -23.07 -3.88 1.30
N ILE A 115 -23.29 -5.14 0.90
CA ILE A 115 -23.73 -5.51 -0.46
C ILE A 115 -25.00 -4.76 -0.87
N LEU A 116 -26.02 -4.70 -0.01
CA LEU A 116 -27.24 -3.94 -0.31
C LEU A 116 -26.98 -2.44 -0.50
N THR A 117 -26.03 -1.88 0.26
CA THR A 117 -25.66 -0.46 0.16
C THR A 117 -24.95 -0.19 -1.15
N TYR A 118 -23.96 -1.01 -1.51
CA TYR A 118 -23.25 -0.91 -2.77
C TYR A 118 -24.16 -1.11 -3.97
N ARG A 119 -25.10 -2.06 -3.92
CA ARG A 119 -26.12 -2.22 -4.97
C ARG A 119 -27.00 -0.97 -5.13
N ALA A 120 -27.27 -0.24 -4.04
CA ALA A 120 -27.98 1.03 -4.14
C ALA A 120 -27.16 2.08 -4.94
N VAL A 121 -25.83 2.12 -4.78
CA VAL A 121 -24.95 2.96 -5.60
C VAL A 121 -25.05 2.57 -7.07
N LEU A 122 -24.98 1.27 -7.38
CA LEU A 122 -25.05 0.75 -8.74
C LEU A 122 -26.44 0.96 -9.41
N ALA A 123 -27.50 1.05 -8.62
CA ALA A 123 -28.85 1.34 -9.09
C ALA A 123 -29.13 2.83 -9.34
N MET A 124 -28.28 3.74 -8.84
CA MET A 124 -28.46 5.17 -9.09
C MET A 124 -28.24 5.50 -10.57
N PRO A 125 -29.07 6.36 -11.17
CA PRO A 125 -28.80 6.89 -12.50
C PRO A 125 -27.51 7.72 -12.43
N PHE A 126 -26.62 7.55 -13.41
CA PHE A 126 -25.42 8.35 -13.52
C PHE A 126 -25.15 8.69 -14.98
N GLU A 127 -24.63 9.88 -15.20
CA GLU A 127 -24.01 10.25 -16.47
C GLU A 127 -22.53 9.89 -16.40
N GLN A 128 -21.98 9.33 -17.48
CA GLN A 128 -20.57 8.92 -17.52
C GLN A 128 -19.59 10.10 -17.31
N SER A 129 -20.05 11.33 -17.53
CA SER A 129 -19.34 12.58 -17.26
C SER A 129 -19.23 12.91 -15.76
N ASP A 130 -20.03 12.30 -14.89
CA ASP A 130 -19.94 12.46 -13.45
C ASP A 130 -18.84 11.55 -12.88
N ILE A 131 -17.64 12.10 -12.79
CA ILE A 131 -16.47 11.40 -12.26
C ILE A 131 -16.67 10.88 -10.83
N PHE A 132 -17.44 11.58 -9.98
CA PHE A 132 -17.62 11.16 -8.60
C PHE A 132 -18.58 9.99 -8.49
N ALA A 133 -19.65 9.99 -9.27
CA ALA A 133 -20.53 8.85 -9.39
C ALA A 133 -19.80 7.65 -10.01
N PHE A 134 -18.93 7.87 -11.00
CA PHE A 134 -18.13 6.81 -11.60
C PHE A 134 -17.24 6.11 -10.56
N PHE A 135 -16.42 6.86 -9.80
CA PHE A 135 -15.56 6.27 -8.77
C PHE A 135 -16.36 5.56 -7.67
N ALA A 136 -17.47 6.15 -7.21
CA ALA A 136 -18.32 5.52 -6.21
C ALA A 136 -18.90 4.18 -6.69
N ARG A 137 -19.22 4.07 -7.98
CA ARG A 137 -19.75 2.82 -8.57
C ARG A 137 -18.66 1.76 -8.74
N ASP A 138 -17.47 2.14 -9.17
CA ASP A 138 -16.32 1.23 -9.23
C ASP A 138 -15.97 0.69 -7.83
N GLU A 139 -15.87 1.58 -6.83
CA GLU A 139 -15.69 1.19 -5.42
C GLU A 139 -16.83 0.28 -4.94
N ALA A 140 -18.07 0.57 -5.28
CA ALA A 140 -19.21 -0.25 -4.89
C ALA A 140 -19.15 -1.66 -5.50
N GLN A 141 -18.75 -1.78 -6.76
CA GLN A 141 -18.60 -3.07 -7.43
C GLN A 141 -17.49 -3.91 -6.77
N LEU A 142 -16.32 -3.31 -6.51
CA LEU A 142 -15.22 -3.96 -5.78
C LEU A 142 -15.65 -4.32 -4.34
N GLY A 143 -16.37 -3.43 -3.68
CA GLY A 143 -16.90 -3.64 -2.35
C GLY A 143 -17.82 -4.86 -2.27
N ILE A 144 -18.67 -5.09 -3.28
CA ILE A 144 -19.49 -6.30 -3.40
C ILE A 144 -18.61 -7.54 -3.55
N ALA A 145 -17.61 -7.51 -4.43
CA ALA A 145 -16.70 -8.63 -4.64
C ALA A 145 -15.96 -9.02 -3.35
N HIS A 146 -15.42 -8.04 -2.62
CA HIS A 146 -14.80 -8.26 -1.31
C HIS A 146 -15.78 -8.80 -0.26
N CYS A 147 -17.04 -8.37 -0.28
CA CYS A 147 -18.06 -8.92 0.63
C CYS A 147 -18.37 -10.38 0.31
N TYR A 148 -18.49 -10.76 -0.97
CA TYR A 148 -18.66 -12.17 -1.34
C TYR A 148 -17.46 -13.02 -0.93
N PHE A 149 -16.25 -12.49 -1.13
CA PHE A 149 -15.03 -13.15 -0.71
C PHE A 149 -15.03 -13.40 0.81
N ALA A 150 -15.34 -12.38 1.61
CA ALA A 150 -15.38 -12.50 3.07
C ALA A 150 -16.49 -13.43 3.58
N LEU A 151 -17.58 -13.59 2.83
CA LEU A 151 -18.65 -14.56 3.10
C LEU A 151 -18.30 -15.99 2.66
N GLY A 152 -17.12 -16.22 2.07
CA GLY A 152 -16.73 -17.53 1.52
C GLY A 152 -17.46 -17.91 0.23
N SER A 153 -18.18 -16.98 -0.40
CA SER A 153 -18.89 -17.20 -1.67
C SER A 153 -17.95 -16.95 -2.85
N TYR A 154 -16.92 -17.79 -2.96
CA TYR A 154 -15.77 -17.53 -3.84
C TYR A 154 -16.12 -17.53 -5.34
N GLU A 155 -17.11 -18.31 -5.79
CA GLU A 155 -17.59 -18.23 -7.18
C GLU A 155 -18.13 -16.83 -7.49
N LEU A 156 -19.01 -16.31 -6.63
CA LEU A 156 -19.59 -14.97 -6.78
C LEU A 156 -18.53 -13.87 -6.64
N ALA A 157 -17.53 -14.08 -5.79
CA ALA A 157 -16.40 -13.16 -5.66
C ALA A 157 -15.59 -13.10 -6.97
N ALA A 158 -15.21 -14.25 -7.52
CA ALA A 158 -14.44 -14.33 -8.77
C ALA A 158 -15.17 -13.66 -9.95
N GLU A 159 -16.49 -13.91 -10.06
CA GLU A 159 -17.35 -13.26 -11.06
C GLU A 159 -17.43 -11.76 -10.84
N ALA A 160 -17.64 -11.30 -9.60
CA ALA A 160 -17.75 -9.89 -9.29
C ALA A 160 -16.45 -9.10 -9.54
N PHE A 161 -15.27 -9.70 -9.27
CA PHE A 161 -13.98 -9.09 -9.62
C PHE A 161 -13.79 -8.99 -11.14
N ALA A 162 -14.17 -10.02 -11.90
CA ALA A 162 -14.12 -10.00 -13.37
C ALA A 162 -15.06 -8.94 -13.95
N ASP A 163 -16.27 -8.82 -13.40
CA ASP A 163 -17.26 -7.82 -13.81
C ASP A 163 -16.77 -6.40 -13.51
N ALA A 164 -16.15 -6.18 -12.35
CA ALA A 164 -15.54 -4.89 -11.99
C ALA A 164 -14.44 -4.48 -12.98
N GLU A 165 -13.58 -5.41 -13.37
CA GLU A 165 -12.54 -5.16 -14.36
C GLU A 165 -13.13 -4.81 -15.73
N THR A 166 -14.06 -5.61 -16.25
CA THR A 166 -14.64 -5.37 -17.59
C THR A 166 -15.45 -4.07 -17.66
N THR A 167 -16.16 -3.72 -16.58
CA THR A 167 -17.03 -2.54 -16.56
C THR A 167 -16.24 -1.24 -16.44
N TYR A 168 -15.17 -1.21 -15.65
CA TYR A 168 -14.47 0.03 -15.27
C TYR A 168 -13.05 0.17 -15.86
N SER A 169 -12.56 -0.82 -16.62
CA SER A 169 -11.20 -0.81 -17.20
C SER A 169 -10.90 0.31 -18.21
N ALA A 170 -11.91 0.91 -18.85
CA ALA A 170 -11.71 1.77 -20.02
C ALA A 170 -11.72 3.29 -19.74
N THR A 171 -12.20 3.72 -18.57
CA THR A 171 -12.65 5.12 -18.38
C THR A 171 -11.73 5.98 -17.52
N SER A 172 -10.69 5.41 -16.94
CA SER A 172 -9.78 6.10 -16.02
C SER A 172 -8.66 6.88 -16.74
N GLY A 173 -8.89 7.33 -17.99
CA GLY A 173 -7.89 8.01 -18.83
C GLY A 173 -7.30 9.29 -18.23
N ASP A 174 -7.95 9.86 -17.20
CA ASP A 174 -7.45 11.00 -16.41
C ASP A 174 -6.86 10.60 -15.03
N SER A 175 -6.94 9.33 -14.64
CA SER A 175 -6.29 8.82 -13.44
C SER A 175 -4.81 8.55 -13.70
N CYS A 176 -3.99 8.61 -12.65
CA CYS A 176 -2.59 8.20 -12.74
C CYS A 176 -2.53 6.74 -13.22
N VAL A 177 -1.83 6.47 -14.34
CA VAL A 177 -1.68 5.12 -14.93
C VAL A 177 -1.26 4.09 -13.87
N THR A 178 -0.34 4.48 -12.99
CA THR A 178 0.10 3.70 -11.83
C THR A 178 -1.05 3.27 -10.92
N CYS A 179 -1.96 4.18 -10.58
CA CYS A 179 -3.09 3.86 -9.68
C CYS A 179 -4.05 2.89 -10.36
N PHE A 180 -4.32 3.11 -11.66
CA PHE A 180 -5.19 2.22 -12.42
C PHE A 180 -4.61 0.81 -12.56
N GLU A 181 -3.32 0.69 -12.89
CA GLU A 181 -2.64 -0.60 -12.96
C GLU A 181 -2.63 -1.30 -11.59
N GLY A 182 -2.45 -0.55 -10.50
CA GLY A 182 -2.55 -1.07 -9.13
C GLY A 182 -3.95 -1.61 -8.79
N GLU A 183 -5.02 -0.90 -9.17
CA GLU A 183 -6.39 -1.37 -8.94
C GLU A 183 -6.72 -2.61 -9.78
N LEU A 184 -6.23 -2.66 -11.02
CA LEU A 184 -6.34 -3.84 -11.87
C LEU A 184 -5.58 -5.03 -11.28
N ALA A 185 -4.39 -4.78 -10.73
CA ALA A 185 -3.59 -5.77 -10.00
C ALA A 185 -4.39 -6.38 -8.86
N ASN A 186 -5.00 -5.49 -8.06
CA ASN A 186 -5.76 -5.86 -6.89
C ASN A 186 -6.94 -6.76 -7.30
N ARG A 187 -7.72 -6.36 -8.31
CA ARG A 187 -8.85 -7.16 -8.84
C ARG A 187 -8.41 -8.56 -9.26
N ARG A 188 -7.37 -8.66 -10.09
CA ARG A 188 -6.85 -9.94 -10.60
C ARG A 188 -6.28 -10.81 -9.49
N LEU A 189 -5.61 -10.20 -8.51
CA LEU A 189 -5.09 -10.89 -7.34
C LEU A 189 -6.22 -11.57 -6.56
N TRP A 190 -7.27 -10.83 -6.21
CA TRP A 190 -8.42 -11.37 -5.48
C TRP A 190 -9.28 -12.33 -6.29
N GLN A 191 -9.37 -12.13 -7.61
CA GLN A 191 -10.00 -13.10 -8.50
C GLN A 191 -9.23 -14.43 -8.48
N GLY A 192 -7.91 -14.38 -8.63
CA GLY A 192 -7.06 -15.56 -8.51
C GLY A 192 -7.22 -16.23 -7.15
N TYR A 193 -7.25 -15.47 -6.05
CA TYR A 193 -7.48 -16.02 -4.71
C TYR A 193 -8.81 -16.73 -4.59
N SER A 194 -9.86 -16.15 -5.18
CA SER A 194 -11.17 -16.78 -5.21
C SER A 194 -11.09 -18.14 -5.89
N TYR A 195 -10.37 -18.26 -7.02
CA TYR A 195 -10.14 -19.54 -7.68
C TYR A 195 -9.30 -20.52 -6.85
N GLU A 196 -8.30 -20.04 -6.12
CA GLU A 196 -7.52 -20.91 -5.22
C GLU A 196 -8.39 -21.52 -4.12
N GLN A 197 -9.26 -20.72 -3.50
CA GLN A 197 -10.19 -21.19 -2.46
C GLN A 197 -11.19 -22.23 -3.00
N LEU A 198 -11.52 -22.16 -4.29
CA LEU A 198 -12.32 -23.16 -5.00
C LEU A 198 -11.52 -24.39 -5.46
N GLY A 199 -10.21 -24.40 -5.23
CA GLY A 199 -9.31 -25.41 -5.76
C GLY A 199 -9.16 -25.37 -7.28
N ARG A 200 -9.53 -24.29 -7.96
CA ARG A 200 -9.39 -24.10 -9.40
C ARG A 200 -8.04 -23.46 -9.76
N PHE A 201 -6.96 -24.16 -9.44
CA PHE A 201 -5.59 -23.66 -9.60
C PHE A 201 -5.19 -23.42 -11.06
N ASP A 202 -5.83 -24.08 -12.01
CA ASP A 202 -5.71 -23.80 -13.44
C ASP A 202 -6.14 -22.36 -13.76
N LEU A 203 -7.31 -21.95 -13.28
CA LEU A 203 -7.80 -20.59 -13.45
C LEU A 203 -7.04 -19.56 -12.63
N ALA A 204 -6.65 -19.91 -11.40
CA ALA A 204 -5.84 -19.04 -10.55
C ALA A 204 -4.51 -18.68 -11.23
N VAL A 205 -3.76 -19.70 -11.68
CA VAL A 205 -2.49 -19.52 -12.37
C VAL A 205 -2.66 -18.74 -13.66
N ALA A 206 -3.70 -19.04 -14.46
CA ALA A 206 -3.98 -18.28 -15.68
C ALA A 206 -4.24 -16.80 -15.39
N THR A 207 -5.05 -16.49 -14.37
CA THR A 207 -5.37 -15.13 -13.94
C THR A 207 -4.12 -14.37 -13.48
N TYR A 208 -3.27 -15.03 -12.69
CA TYR A 208 -2.02 -14.44 -12.21
C TYR A 208 -1.01 -14.21 -13.32
N LEU A 209 -0.88 -15.13 -14.27
CA LEU A 209 0.07 -14.99 -15.37
C LEU A 209 -0.36 -13.92 -16.36
N ASP A 210 -1.66 -13.82 -16.64
CA ASP A 210 -2.20 -12.74 -17.46
C ASP A 210 -1.80 -11.38 -16.85
N PHE A 211 -1.99 -11.24 -15.53
CA PHE A 211 -1.61 -10.02 -14.84
C PHE A 211 -0.09 -9.80 -14.74
N ALA A 212 0.70 -10.84 -14.49
CA ALA A 212 2.16 -10.74 -14.37
C ALA A 212 2.85 -10.21 -15.64
N ARG A 213 2.18 -10.26 -16.80
CA ARG A 213 2.63 -9.65 -18.06
C ARG A 213 2.59 -8.13 -18.05
N HIS A 214 1.74 -7.51 -17.22
CA HIS A 214 1.42 -6.08 -17.26
C HIS A 214 2.38 -5.18 -16.45
N GLY A 215 3.60 -5.64 -16.14
CA GLY A 215 4.68 -4.77 -15.67
C GLY A 215 4.89 -4.74 -14.14
N TRP A 216 5.02 -3.54 -13.57
CA TRP A 216 5.75 -3.27 -12.31
C TRP A 216 4.92 -3.53 -11.04
N TYR A 217 3.59 -3.39 -11.07
CA TYR A 217 2.69 -3.49 -9.90
C TYR A 217 2.22 -4.92 -9.59
N THR A 218 3.10 -5.89 -9.73
CA THR A 218 2.76 -7.32 -9.77
C THR A 218 3.51 -8.14 -8.73
N ASN A 219 4.17 -7.52 -7.75
CA ASN A 219 5.04 -8.22 -6.80
C ASN A 219 4.28 -9.26 -5.97
N GLU A 220 3.06 -8.95 -5.54
CA GLU A 220 2.17 -9.86 -4.80
C GLU A 220 1.77 -11.07 -5.67
N VAL A 221 1.36 -10.81 -6.91
CA VAL A 221 0.96 -11.85 -7.87
C VAL A 221 2.15 -12.74 -8.23
N LYS A 222 3.31 -12.14 -8.49
CA LYS A 222 4.58 -12.82 -8.75
C LYS A 222 5.01 -13.68 -7.56
N ALA A 223 4.89 -13.13 -6.34
CA ALA A 223 5.21 -13.87 -5.13
C ALA A 223 4.29 -15.06 -4.91
N ARG A 224 2.98 -14.89 -5.16
CA ARG A 224 2.04 -16.00 -5.08
C ARG A 224 2.31 -17.06 -6.13
N LEU A 225 2.54 -16.68 -7.39
CA LEU A 225 2.92 -17.62 -8.46
C LEU A 225 4.16 -18.42 -8.08
N THR A 226 5.24 -17.78 -7.62
CA THR A 226 6.45 -18.48 -7.18
C THR A 226 6.13 -19.48 -6.07
N THR A 227 5.39 -19.04 -5.04
CA THR A 227 5.01 -19.91 -3.91
C THR A 227 4.21 -21.12 -4.38
N LEU A 228 3.21 -20.93 -5.24
CA LEU A 228 2.37 -22.00 -5.78
C LEU A 228 3.20 -23.06 -6.51
N TYR A 229 4.08 -22.65 -7.44
CA TYR A 229 4.90 -23.61 -8.17
C TYR A 229 5.91 -24.35 -7.28
N LEU A 230 6.45 -23.69 -6.27
CA LEU A 230 7.37 -24.31 -5.31
C LEU A 230 6.64 -25.31 -4.41
N GLU A 231 5.45 -24.95 -3.90
CA GLU A 231 4.59 -25.87 -3.13
C GLU A 231 4.15 -27.09 -3.97
N ALA A 232 3.95 -26.90 -5.27
CA ALA A 232 3.65 -27.99 -6.21
C ALA A 232 4.87 -28.87 -6.55
N GLY A 233 6.09 -28.51 -6.10
CA GLY A 233 7.32 -29.18 -6.49
C GLY A 233 7.70 -29.01 -7.97
N GLN A 234 7.17 -27.97 -8.63
CA GLN A 234 7.31 -27.72 -10.06
C GLN A 234 8.32 -26.59 -10.36
N ARG A 235 9.49 -26.64 -9.72
CA ARG A 235 10.57 -25.63 -9.85
C ARG A 235 11.00 -25.39 -11.29
N ASP A 236 11.21 -26.45 -12.07
CA ASP A 236 11.65 -26.32 -13.47
C ASP A 236 10.57 -25.68 -14.37
N THR A 237 9.29 -25.93 -14.06
CA THR A 237 8.18 -25.26 -14.75
C THR A 237 8.17 -23.78 -14.43
N LEU A 238 8.37 -23.39 -13.16
CA LEU A 238 8.47 -21.98 -12.76
C LEU A 238 9.58 -21.26 -13.54
N ILE A 239 10.76 -21.87 -13.71
CA ILE A 239 11.86 -21.29 -14.49
C ILE A 239 11.43 -21.03 -15.94
N LYS A 240 10.80 -22.02 -16.59
CA LYS A 240 10.30 -21.86 -17.97
C LYS A 240 9.24 -20.77 -18.08
N VAL A 241 8.36 -20.66 -17.09
CA VAL A 241 7.35 -19.60 -17.00
C VAL A 241 8.03 -18.23 -16.92
N MET A 242 9.04 -18.09 -16.06
CA MET A 242 9.78 -16.83 -15.92
C MET A 242 10.52 -16.46 -17.21
N ASP A 243 11.23 -17.40 -17.82
CA ASP A 243 11.96 -17.17 -19.07
C ASP A 243 11.02 -16.72 -20.20
N ARG A 244 9.81 -17.29 -20.26
CA ARG A 244 8.80 -16.89 -21.23
C ARG A 244 8.25 -15.48 -20.97
N LEU A 245 7.92 -15.15 -19.72
CA LEU A 245 7.44 -13.81 -19.35
C LEU A 245 8.50 -12.73 -19.68
N ASP A 246 9.78 -13.01 -19.40
CA ASP A 246 10.88 -12.10 -19.74
C ASP A 246 11.02 -11.94 -21.27
N ALA A 247 10.85 -13.01 -22.03
CA ALA A 247 10.87 -12.96 -23.49
C ALA A 247 9.69 -12.16 -24.06
N GLU A 248 8.47 -12.37 -23.55
CA GLU A 248 7.26 -11.63 -23.94
C GLU A 248 7.41 -10.12 -23.65
N PHE A 249 7.95 -9.78 -22.47
CA PHE A 249 8.22 -8.40 -22.06
C PHE A 249 9.28 -7.72 -22.93
N ASN A 250 10.42 -8.38 -23.18
CA ASN A 250 11.45 -7.84 -24.06
C ASN A 250 10.96 -7.70 -25.50
N ALA A 251 10.10 -8.59 -25.98
CA ALA A 251 9.46 -8.44 -27.29
C ALA A 251 8.52 -7.22 -27.34
N GLN A 252 7.82 -6.91 -26.25
CA GLN A 252 7.01 -5.70 -26.15
C GLN A 252 7.87 -4.42 -26.15
N LEU A 253 8.97 -4.40 -25.39
CA LEU A 253 9.93 -3.30 -25.41
C LEU A 253 10.49 -3.08 -26.83
N ALA A 254 10.88 -4.15 -27.51
CA ALA A 254 11.37 -4.08 -28.89
C ALA A 254 10.31 -3.51 -29.86
N ARG A 255 9.03 -3.93 -29.74
CA ARG A 255 7.93 -3.35 -30.53
C ARG A 255 7.76 -1.84 -30.31
N ASN A 256 8.11 -1.36 -29.12
CA ASN A 256 8.04 0.05 -28.74
C ASN A 256 9.37 0.81 -28.97
N ASN A 257 10.35 0.20 -29.66
CA ASN A 257 11.70 0.75 -29.87
C ASN A 257 12.44 1.08 -28.56
N LEU A 258 12.17 0.34 -27.50
CA LEU A 258 12.88 0.42 -26.22
C LEU A 258 13.97 -0.66 -26.14
N PRO A 259 15.11 -0.39 -25.48
CA PRO A 259 16.16 -1.38 -25.31
C PRO A 259 15.66 -2.56 -24.46
N PRO A 260 16.23 -3.77 -24.64
CA PRO A 260 15.95 -4.90 -23.76
C PRO A 260 16.37 -4.57 -22.33
N THR A 261 15.70 -5.18 -21.37
CA THR A 261 16.03 -4.99 -19.96
C THR A 261 17.37 -5.60 -19.59
N ALA A 262 18.09 -4.94 -18.68
CA ALA A 262 19.20 -5.58 -17.98
C ALA A 262 18.67 -6.78 -17.16
N PRO A 263 19.51 -7.79 -16.84
CA PRO A 263 19.08 -8.92 -16.00
C PRO A 263 18.43 -8.50 -14.68
N SER A 264 18.89 -7.39 -14.09
CA SER A 264 18.35 -6.77 -12.87
C SER A 264 17.03 -6.02 -13.09
N GLN A 265 16.53 -5.90 -14.32
CA GLN A 265 15.29 -5.18 -14.65
C GLN A 265 14.29 -6.09 -15.37
N THR A 266 14.48 -7.40 -15.30
CA THR A 266 13.58 -8.38 -15.91
C THR A 266 12.18 -8.30 -15.32
N ALA A 267 11.15 -8.60 -16.13
CA ALA A 267 9.77 -8.64 -15.66
C ALA A 267 9.62 -9.63 -14.49
N THR A 268 10.40 -10.71 -14.47
CA THR A 268 10.31 -11.77 -13.46
C THR A 268 11.31 -11.64 -12.33
N ARG A 269 12.00 -10.49 -12.21
CA ARG A 269 13.02 -10.25 -11.19
C ARG A 269 12.61 -10.71 -9.79
N THR A 270 11.45 -10.27 -9.30
CA THR A 270 10.91 -10.63 -7.98
C THR A 270 10.73 -12.14 -7.84
N MET A 271 10.24 -12.82 -8.89
CA MET A 271 10.06 -14.27 -8.88
C MET A 271 11.40 -15.01 -8.76
N ARG A 272 12.44 -14.54 -9.47
CA ARG A 272 13.79 -15.10 -9.43
C ARG A 272 14.46 -14.88 -8.07
N GLN A 273 14.26 -13.72 -7.46
CA GLN A 273 14.74 -13.43 -6.11
C GLN A 273 14.11 -14.37 -5.08
N LEU A 274 12.79 -14.52 -5.14
CA LEU A 274 12.07 -15.46 -4.28
C LEU A 274 12.55 -16.90 -4.49
N LEU A 275 12.74 -17.32 -5.74
CA LEU A 275 13.33 -18.63 -6.04
C LEU A 275 14.72 -18.80 -5.40
N ALA A 276 15.59 -17.79 -5.52
CA ALA A 276 16.93 -17.82 -4.92
C ALA A 276 16.89 -17.91 -3.38
N LEU A 277 15.94 -17.23 -2.72
CA LEU A 277 15.73 -17.35 -1.28
C LEU A 277 15.28 -18.76 -0.89
N HIS A 278 14.37 -19.36 -1.66
CA HIS A 278 13.95 -20.74 -1.43
C HIS A 278 15.08 -21.75 -1.64
N ASP A 279 15.90 -21.57 -2.68
CA ASP A 279 17.08 -22.38 -2.92
C ASP A 279 18.10 -22.23 -1.76
N ALA A 280 18.35 -21.00 -1.29
CA ALA A 280 19.23 -20.75 -0.15
C ALA A 280 18.71 -21.43 1.14
N ALA A 281 17.41 -21.38 1.41
CA ALA A 281 16.81 -22.06 2.55
C ALA A 281 16.90 -23.59 2.43
N HIS A 282 16.65 -24.13 1.24
CA HIS A 282 16.82 -25.57 0.95
C HIS A 282 18.25 -26.03 1.23
N ASP A 283 19.23 -25.24 0.79
CA ASP A 283 20.65 -25.51 0.98
C ASP A 283 21.16 -25.15 2.39
N LYS A 284 20.26 -24.70 3.28
CA LYS A 284 20.54 -24.24 4.65
C LYS A 284 21.56 -23.09 4.71
N ASN A 285 21.64 -22.30 3.64
CA ASN A 285 22.44 -21.08 3.59
C ASN A 285 21.67 -19.92 4.25
N TRP A 286 21.54 -19.97 5.57
CA TRP A 286 20.83 -18.96 6.35
C TRP A 286 21.46 -17.59 6.27
N GLN A 287 22.78 -17.50 6.08
CA GLN A 287 23.47 -16.24 5.92
C GLN A 287 23.01 -15.51 4.65
N ALA A 288 22.84 -16.21 3.53
CA ALA A 288 22.32 -15.57 2.31
C ALA A 288 20.90 -14.99 2.48
N LEU A 289 20.06 -15.61 3.32
CA LEU A 289 18.76 -15.04 3.67
C LEU A 289 18.90 -13.76 4.52
N ILE A 290 19.86 -13.75 5.45
CA ILE A 290 20.15 -12.60 6.32
C ILE A 290 20.73 -11.45 5.50
N ASP A 291 21.67 -11.73 4.59
CA ASP A 291 22.31 -10.75 3.71
C ASP A 291 21.30 -10.02 2.81
N THR A 292 20.10 -10.60 2.61
CA THR A 292 19.00 -9.94 1.88
C THR A 292 18.50 -8.68 2.60
N PHE A 293 18.69 -8.56 3.92
CA PHE A 293 18.31 -7.37 4.67
C PHE A 293 19.26 -6.18 4.44
N ASP A 294 20.48 -6.43 3.98
CA ASP A 294 21.48 -5.41 3.65
C ASP A 294 21.33 -4.88 2.21
N ASP A 295 20.52 -5.53 1.39
CA ASP A 295 20.23 -5.07 0.03
C ASP A 295 19.36 -3.81 0.07
N SER A 296 20.00 -2.67 -0.22
CA SER A 296 19.39 -1.34 -0.22
C SER A 296 18.23 -1.21 -1.20
N GLU A 297 18.09 -2.14 -2.15
CA GLU A 297 16.98 -2.12 -3.09
C GLU A 297 15.66 -2.59 -2.48
N PHE A 298 15.68 -3.48 -1.48
CA PHE A 298 14.47 -3.92 -0.77
C PHE A 298 14.28 -3.19 0.55
N ALA A 299 15.36 -2.73 1.16
CA ALA A 299 15.30 -1.97 2.40
C ALA A 299 14.89 -0.52 2.10
N ASN A 300 13.86 -0.28 1.30
CA ASN A 300 13.39 1.07 1.00
C ASN A 300 12.43 1.63 2.05
N ASP A 301 11.81 0.75 2.82
CA ASP A 301 10.90 1.12 3.89
C ASP A 301 11.08 0.21 5.12
N LEU A 302 10.36 0.58 6.18
CA LEU A 302 10.48 -0.04 7.48
C LEU A 302 9.40 -1.10 7.69
N PRO A 303 9.74 -2.22 8.36
CA PRO A 303 8.85 -3.35 8.51
C PRO A 303 7.64 -3.06 9.38
N GLU A 304 7.57 -1.97 10.16
CA GLU A 304 6.37 -1.60 10.93
C GLU A 304 5.20 -1.12 10.05
N TYR A 305 5.48 -0.65 8.84
CA TYR A 305 4.46 -0.25 7.90
C TYR A 305 3.92 -1.46 7.13
N ALA A 306 2.60 -1.60 7.16
CA ALA A 306 1.86 -2.64 6.44
C ALA A 306 2.18 -2.67 4.93
N GLU A 307 2.22 -1.50 4.31
CA GLU A 307 2.50 -1.34 2.88
C GLU A 307 3.91 -1.84 2.53
N SER A 308 4.88 -1.53 3.38
CA SER A 308 6.27 -1.95 3.20
C SER A 308 6.42 -3.47 3.26
N ARG A 309 5.69 -4.13 4.16
CA ARG A 309 5.63 -5.60 4.21
C ARG A 309 4.94 -6.18 2.97
N SER A 310 3.90 -5.52 2.44
CA SER A 310 3.23 -6.00 1.22
C SER A 310 4.08 -5.85 -0.03
N THR A 311 4.82 -4.75 -0.17
CA THR A 311 5.64 -4.45 -1.34
C THR A 311 6.98 -5.19 -1.33
N ASN A 312 7.57 -5.43 -0.16
CA ASN A 312 8.85 -6.12 0.00
C ASN A 312 8.71 -7.64 0.22
N ARG A 313 8.06 -8.31 -0.75
CA ARG A 313 7.85 -9.77 -0.71
C ARG A 313 9.13 -10.61 -0.55
N PRO A 314 10.28 -10.26 -1.16
CA PRO A 314 11.54 -10.97 -0.89
C PRO A 314 11.92 -10.95 0.60
N MET A 315 11.85 -9.79 1.27
CA MET A 315 12.18 -9.67 2.70
C MET A 315 11.22 -10.48 3.57
N MET A 316 9.92 -10.38 3.32
CA MET A 316 8.92 -11.19 4.04
C MET A 316 9.12 -12.69 3.83
N THR A 317 9.56 -13.10 2.64
CA THR A 317 9.87 -14.51 2.35
C THR A 317 11.12 -14.97 3.10
N ALA A 318 12.18 -14.16 3.12
CA ALA A 318 13.37 -14.44 3.92
C ALA A 318 13.04 -14.57 5.41
N VAL A 319 12.25 -13.63 5.96
CA VAL A 319 11.77 -13.68 7.36
C VAL A 319 11.00 -14.98 7.64
N ALA A 320 10.04 -15.34 6.78
CA ALA A 320 9.24 -16.54 6.95
C ALA A 320 10.08 -17.83 6.88
N LEU A 321 11.07 -17.88 5.98
CA LEU A 321 12.00 -19.01 5.85
C LEU A 321 12.92 -19.11 7.09
N LEU A 322 13.43 -17.99 7.59
CA LEU A 322 14.25 -17.95 8.80
C LEU A 322 13.45 -18.39 10.04
N ALA A 323 12.21 -17.93 10.18
CA ALA A 323 11.34 -18.26 11.32
C ALA A 323 11.01 -19.76 11.41
N LYS A 324 10.87 -20.45 10.27
CA LYS A 324 10.69 -21.92 10.23
C LYS A 324 11.87 -22.69 10.85
N HIS A 325 13.05 -22.08 10.92
CA HIS A 325 14.29 -22.69 11.42
C HIS A 325 14.89 -21.95 12.63
N ARG A 326 14.04 -21.35 13.48
CA ARG A 326 14.43 -20.48 14.61
C ARG A 326 15.57 -21.00 15.50
N ASN A 327 15.69 -22.31 15.70
CA ASN A 327 16.73 -22.90 16.55
C ASN A 327 18.15 -22.65 16.01
N VAL A 328 18.29 -22.48 14.69
CA VAL A 328 19.58 -22.22 14.03
C VAL A 328 19.69 -20.75 13.63
N THR A 329 18.58 -20.10 13.27
CA THR A 329 18.58 -18.76 12.70
C THR A 329 18.59 -17.65 13.76
N VAL A 330 18.01 -17.85 14.95
CA VAL A 330 18.03 -16.83 16.02
C VAL A 330 19.45 -16.44 16.46
N PRO A 331 20.39 -17.37 16.73
CA PRO A 331 21.76 -17.00 17.06
C PRO A 331 22.46 -16.20 15.94
N LEU A 332 22.19 -16.53 14.68
CA LEU A 332 22.76 -15.82 13.52
C LEU A 332 22.19 -14.40 13.40
N LEU A 333 20.88 -14.25 13.54
CA LEU A 333 20.21 -12.95 13.55
C LEU A 333 20.69 -12.05 14.70
N ILE A 334 20.90 -12.61 15.90
CA ILE A 334 21.46 -11.87 17.04
C ILE A 334 22.90 -11.45 16.77
N ALA A 335 23.71 -12.35 16.22
CA ALA A 335 25.11 -12.05 15.87
C ALA A 335 25.17 -10.92 14.83
N GLU A 336 24.31 -10.98 13.82
CA GLU A 336 24.22 -9.98 12.77
C GLU A 336 23.71 -8.63 13.29
N LEU A 337 22.65 -8.64 14.10
CA LEU A 337 22.12 -7.43 14.74
C LEU A 337 23.20 -6.73 15.58
N ARG A 338 23.99 -7.49 16.35
CA ARG A 338 25.12 -6.95 17.13
C ARG A 338 26.28 -6.46 16.27
N ARG A 339 26.49 -7.06 15.09
CA ARG A 339 27.50 -6.62 14.12
C ARG A 339 27.12 -5.25 13.55
N GLN A 340 25.84 -5.06 13.19
CA GLN A 340 25.34 -3.81 12.60
C GLN A 340 25.08 -2.72 13.64
N ASN A 341 24.68 -3.11 14.85
CA ASN A 341 24.37 -2.21 15.96
C ASN A 341 25.18 -2.61 17.21
N PRO A 342 26.50 -2.41 17.21
CA PRO A 342 27.34 -2.79 18.34
C PRO A 342 26.90 -2.02 19.60
N PRO A 343 26.88 -2.66 20.78
CA PRO A 343 26.59 -1.95 22.01
C PRO A 343 27.60 -0.83 22.20
N PRO A 344 27.20 0.31 22.82
CA PRO A 344 28.15 1.35 23.15
C PRO A 344 29.30 0.75 23.98
N PRO A 345 30.55 1.17 23.75
CA PRO A 345 31.67 0.67 24.53
C PRO A 345 31.40 0.90 26.02
N PRO A 346 31.78 -0.04 26.90
CA PRO A 346 31.60 0.15 28.33
C PRO A 346 32.27 1.46 28.76
N LEU A 347 31.59 2.24 29.59
CA LEU A 347 32.16 3.45 30.16
C LEU A 347 33.47 3.09 30.89
N PRO A 348 34.54 3.87 30.73
CA PRO A 348 35.77 3.63 31.45
C PRO A 348 35.50 3.61 32.96
N PRO A 349 36.15 2.71 33.74
CA PRO A 349 35.93 2.62 35.18
C PRO A 349 36.24 3.97 35.85
N GLY A 350 35.23 4.59 36.46
CA GLY A 350 35.32 5.91 37.09
C GLY A 350 34.98 7.10 36.19
N GLY A 351 34.58 6.88 34.93
CA GLY A 351 34.03 7.93 34.08
C GLY A 351 32.60 8.25 34.49
N ASP A 352 32.39 9.41 35.09
CA ASP A 352 31.06 9.96 35.31
C ASP A 352 30.41 10.19 33.91
N PRO A 353 29.27 9.56 33.59
CA PRO A 353 28.62 9.64 32.28
C PRO A 353 28.24 11.07 31.89
N PHE A 354 28.30 12.03 32.82
CA PHE A 354 28.02 13.44 32.62
C PHE A 354 29.25 14.35 32.59
N VAL A 355 30.47 13.81 32.59
CA VAL A 355 31.65 14.63 32.29
C VAL A 355 31.61 14.92 30.79
N GLY A 356 30.80 15.93 30.46
CA GLY A 356 30.62 16.43 29.12
C GLY A 356 31.98 16.65 28.50
N VAL A 357 32.17 16.09 27.31
CA VAL A 357 33.28 16.48 26.44
C VAL A 357 33.27 18.01 26.45
N ALA A 358 34.30 18.63 27.02
CA ALA A 358 34.41 20.08 27.05
C ALA A 358 34.49 20.55 25.60
N VAL A 359 33.34 20.86 25.01
CA VAL A 359 33.26 21.47 23.69
C VAL A 359 33.98 22.79 23.86
N ALA A 360 35.09 22.98 23.14
CA ALA A 360 35.82 24.23 23.16
C ALA A 360 34.79 25.36 22.92
N PRO A 361 34.81 26.43 23.74
CA PRO A 361 33.80 27.48 23.65
C PRO A 361 33.71 27.97 22.21
N ASP A 362 32.49 27.99 21.66
CA ASP A 362 32.24 28.54 20.33
C ASP A 362 32.77 29.99 20.32
N PRO A 363 33.81 30.31 19.52
CA PRO A 363 34.43 31.63 19.52
C PRO A 363 33.46 32.73 19.06
N PHE A 364 32.30 32.37 18.53
CA PHE A 364 31.26 33.30 18.09
C PHE A 364 30.08 33.43 19.07
N ALA A 365 30.07 32.70 20.19
CA ALA A 365 29.01 32.82 21.18
C ALA A 365 29.07 34.19 21.90
N PRO A 366 27.95 34.91 22.03
CA PRO A 366 27.94 36.22 22.69
C PRO A 366 28.36 36.12 24.17
N PRO A 367 29.12 37.09 24.69
CA PRO A 367 29.55 37.08 26.09
C PRO A 367 28.34 37.02 27.03
N GLY A 368 28.26 35.94 27.82
CA GLY A 368 27.18 35.69 28.78
C GLY A 368 26.18 34.60 28.41
N SER A 369 26.23 34.02 27.21
CA SER A 369 25.44 32.81 26.91
C SER A 369 26.02 31.62 27.65
N GLN A 370 25.25 31.06 28.61
CA GLN A 370 25.62 29.76 29.18
C GLN A 370 25.56 28.71 28.07
N PRO A 371 26.56 27.82 27.97
CA PRO A 371 26.48 26.70 27.05
C PRO A 371 25.23 25.91 27.41
N VAL A 372 24.23 25.90 26.51
CA VAL A 372 23.18 24.89 26.59
C VAL A 372 23.93 23.57 26.57
N PRO A 373 23.74 22.69 27.57
CA PRO A 373 24.33 21.37 27.54
C PRO A 373 23.90 20.75 26.21
N GLN A 374 24.82 20.68 25.26
CA GLN A 374 24.57 19.90 24.06
C GLN A 374 24.44 18.49 24.61
N ALA A 375 23.24 17.91 24.46
CA ALA A 375 23.08 16.49 24.69
C ALA A 375 24.28 15.82 23.99
N PRO A 376 25.03 14.94 24.70
CA PRO A 376 26.23 14.32 24.16
C PRO A 376 25.88 13.90 22.75
N PRO A 377 26.68 14.27 21.72
CA PRO A 377 26.30 14.12 20.32
C PRO A 377 25.72 12.73 20.20
N HIS A 378 24.39 12.66 20.11
CA HIS A 378 23.72 11.38 20.08
C HIS A 378 24.40 10.74 18.90
N GLN A 379 25.17 9.67 19.13
CA GLN A 379 25.66 8.86 18.04
C GLN A 379 24.39 8.58 17.28
N GLN A 380 24.25 9.26 16.13
CA GLN A 380 23.06 9.20 15.34
C GLN A 380 23.15 7.78 14.82
N LYS A 381 22.58 6.84 15.60
CA LYS A 381 22.56 5.43 15.28
C LYS A 381 22.04 5.43 13.88
N ASP A 382 22.89 5.03 12.95
CA ASP A 382 22.55 5.06 11.56
C ASP A 382 21.35 4.13 11.47
N TYR A 383 20.18 4.71 11.20
CA TYR A 383 18.95 3.96 11.22
C TYR A 383 18.90 3.17 9.93
N SER A 384 19.71 2.12 9.89
CA SER A 384 19.75 1.25 8.76
C SER A 384 18.44 0.48 8.78
N ARG A 385 17.70 0.59 7.69
CA ARG A 385 16.47 -0.16 7.49
C ARG A 385 16.73 -1.68 7.60
N SER A 386 17.97 -2.13 7.32
CA SER A 386 18.45 -3.48 7.58
C SER A 386 18.29 -3.90 9.05
N VAL A 387 18.61 -3.03 10.01
CA VAL A 387 18.47 -3.31 11.46
C VAL A 387 16.99 -3.47 11.85
N ALA A 388 16.10 -2.65 11.30
CA ALA A 388 14.67 -2.80 11.54
C ALA A 388 14.15 -4.16 11.02
N TRP A 389 14.55 -4.56 9.81
CA TRP A 389 14.21 -5.88 9.26
C TRP A 389 14.80 -7.05 10.05
N LEU A 390 16.02 -6.92 10.59
CA LEU A 390 16.61 -7.92 11.50
C LEU A 390 15.81 -8.06 12.79
N ARG A 391 15.38 -6.95 13.40
CA ARG A 391 14.52 -6.95 14.60
C ARG A 391 13.18 -7.61 14.31
N TYR A 392 12.57 -7.24 13.19
CA TYR A 392 11.33 -7.86 12.72
C TYR A 392 11.48 -9.38 12.54
N ALA A 393 12.56 -9.81 11.88
CA ALA A 393 12.87 -11.23 11.69
C ALA A 393 13.03 -11.98 13.03
N LEU A 394 13.72 -11.39 14.00
CA LEU A 394 13.84 -11.93 15.37
C LEU A 394 12.48 -12.03 16.05
N GLY A 395 11.64 -11.01 15.90
CA GLY A 395 10.26 -10.99 16.36
C GLY A 395 9.46 -12.18 15.82
N CYS A 396 9.48 -12.38 14.50
CA CYS A 396 8.80 -13.50 13.84
C CYS A 396 9.36 -14.87 14.23
N CYS A 397 10.67 -14.99 14.49
CA CYS A 397 11.26 -16.23 15.02
C CYS A 397 10.75 -16.53 16.44
N GLY A 398 10.54 -15.48 17.23
CA GLY A 398 10.09 -15.55 18.62
C GLY A 398 11.03 -16.32 19.54
N GLY A 399 10.48 -16.82 20.64
CA GLY A 399 11.26 -17.54 21.66
C GLY A 399 11.94 -16.61 22.66
N LYS A 400 12.35 -17.19 23.80
CA LYS A 400 12.88 -16.44 24.94
C LYS A 400 14.12 -15.62 24.56
N GLU A 401 15.06 -16.21 23.83
CA GLU A 401 16.33 -15.55 23.49
C GLU A 401 16.13 -14.31 22.59
N ALA A 402 15.34 -14.44 21.52
CA ALA A 402 15.03 -13.32 20.64
C ALA A 402 14.28 -12.20 21.38
N LEU A 403 13.30 -12.57 22.21
CA LEU A 403 12.53 -11.61 23.00
C LEU A 403 13.37 -10.93 24.09
N ASP A 404 14.30 -11.63 24.72
CA ASP A 404 15.22 -11.03 25.69
C ASP A 404 16.11 -9.97 25.01
N VAL A 405 16.60 -10.23 23.79
CA VAL A 405 17.39 -9.24 23.02
C VAL A 405 16.55 -8.03 22.62
N LEU A 406 15.38 -8.23 22.02
CA LEU A 406 14.50 -7.13 21.59
C LEU A 406 14.03 -6.27 22.77
N GLN A 407 13.68 -6.91 23.89
CA GLN A 407 13.25 -6.21 25.10
C GLN A 407 14.39 -5.37 25.71
N ASN A 408 15.61 -5.91 25.74
CA ASN A 408 16.78 -5.16 26.22
C ASN A 408 17.10 -3.96 25.31
N GLU A 409 16.98 -4.10 23.98
CA GLU A 409 17.12 -2.96 23.08
C GLU A 409 16.03 -1.91 23.31
N LEU A 410 14.77 -2.34 23.48
CA LEU A 410 13.63 -1.45 23.73
C LEU A 410 13.84 -0.63 25.01
N MET A 411 14.30 -1.25 26.09
CA MET A 411 14.56 -0.56 27.36
C MET A 411 15.74 0.43 27.29
N ALA A 412 16.62 0.28 26.31
CA ALA A 412 17.78 1.15 26.11
C ALA A 412 17.56 2.22 25.03
N GLU A 413 16.40 2.22 24.38
CA GLU A 413 16.11 3.08 23.25
C GLU A 413 15.22 4.25 23.64
N HIS A 414 15.58 5.44 23.18
CA HIS A 414 14.86 6.68 23.48
C HIS A 414 14.37 7.39 22.22
N ASN A 415 14.74 6.91 21.03
CA ASN A 415 14.20 7.41 19.78
C ASN A 415 12.81 6.81 19.54
N ARG A 416 11.80 7.67 19.44
CA ARG A 416 10.40 7.29 19.20
C ARG A 416 10.19 6.35 18.02
N HIS A 417 10.89 6.55 16.90
CA HIS A 417 10.74 5.70 15.73
C HIS A 417 11.30 4.30 16.00
N PHE A 418 12.43 4.20 16.69
CA PHE A 418 13.05 2.91 16.99
C PHE A 418 12.28 2.16 18.07
N VAL A 419 11.71 2.87 19.03
CA VAL A 419 10.75 2.32 20.00
C VAL A 419 9.55 1.74 19.26
N THR A 420 9.03 2.41 18.23
CA THR A 420 7.90 1.93 17.42
C THR A 420 8.24 0.63 16.67
N ASP A 421 9.39 0.58 15.99
CA ASP A 421 9.94 -0.62 15.34
C ASP A 421 10.09 -1.79 16.33
N LEU A 422 10.73 -1.55 17.48
CA LEU A 422 10.93 -2.56 18.52
C LEU A 422 9.62 -3.07 19.14
N VAL A 423 8.67 -2.17 19.40
CA VAL A 423 7.32 -2.54 19.86
C VAL A 423 6.65 -3.43 18.82
N HIS A 424 6.72 -3.07 17.54
CA HIS A 424 6.18 -3.88 16.45
C HIS A 424 6.85 -5.26 16.39
N ALA A 425 8.18 -5.32 16.37
CA ALA A 425 8.97 -6.55 16.35
C ALA A 425 8.64 -7.48 17.55
N ILE A 426 8.50 -6.95 18.76
CA ILE A 426 8.09 -7.74 19.92
C ILE A 426 6.64 -8.22 19.76
N SER A 427 5.75 -7.39 19.22
CA SER A 427 4.32 -7.73 19.09
C SER A 427 4.07 -8.92 18.15
N VAL A 428 4.89 -9.07 17.10
CA VAL A 428 4.78 -10.17 16.12
C VAL A 428 5.30 -11.51 16.65
N ALA A 429 5.95 -11.54 17.81
CA ALA A 429 6.34 -12.78 18.52
C ALA A 429 5.15 -13.50 19.19
N GLY A 430 3.92 -13.08 18.92
CA GLY A 430 2.69 -13.71 19.38
C GLY A 430 2.31 -13.35 20.82
N PRO A 431 1.56 -14.23 21.52
CA PRO A 431 1.03 -13.94 22.85
C PRO A 431 2.10 -13.59 23.90
N GLU A 432 3.27 -14.22 23.83
CA GLU A 432 4.37 -13.95 24.76
C GLU A 432 4.98 -12.57 24.57
N GLY A 433 5.21 -12.15 23.32
CA GLY A 433 5.67 -10.79 23.02
C GLY A 433 4.70 -9.73 23.55
N ARG A 434 3.39 -9.92 23.31
CA ARG A 434 2.35 -9.04 23.86
C ARG A 434 2.35 -8.98 25.39
N ARG A 435 2.55 -10.11 26.07
CA ARG A 435 2.67 -10.14 27.53
C ARG A 435 3.85 -9.31 28.03
N ARG A 436 5.00 -9.41 27.37
CA ARG A 436 6.21 -8.66 27.73
C ARG A 436 6.04 -7.17 27.54
N LEU A 437 5.42 -6.75 26.43
CA LEU A 437 5.08 -5.33 26.24
C LEU A 437 4.29 -4.81 27.43
N ASN A 438 3.19 -5.48 27.82
CA ASN A 438 2.35 -5.05 28.95
C ASN A 438 3.07 -5.03 30.33
N GLN A 439 4.30 -5.52 30.45
CA GLN A 439 5.09 -5.53 31.69
C GLN A 439 6.20 -4.47 31.70
N LEU A 440 6.45 -3.80 30.58
CA LEU A 440 7.51 -2.80 30.48
C LEU A 440 7.12 -1.51 31.20
N PRO A 441 8.10 -0.79 31.78
CA PRO A 441 7.85 0.53 32.31
C PRO A 441 7.39 1.46 31.18
N SER A 442 6.40 2.29 31.50
CA SER A 442 5.84 3.27 30.58
C SER A 442 6.70 4.56 30.60
N ASP A 443 6.95 5.09 29.41
CA ASP A 443 7.47 6.43 29.15
C ASP A 443 6.75 7.05 27.95
N ASP A 444 6.93 8.35 27.69
CA ASP A 444 6.20 9.06 26.63
C ASP A 444 6.36 8.45 25.23
N ASN A 445 7.52 7.87 24.90
CA ASN A 445 7.77 7.28 23.59
C ASN A 445 7.20 5.86 23.49
N TYR A 446 7.32 5.09 24.57
CA TYR A 446 6.73 3.78 24.71
C TYR A 446 5.20 3.84 24.62
N ASP A 447 4.58 4.78 25.36
CA ASP A 447 3.13 4.99 25.37
C ASP A 447 2.62 5.35 23.97
N PHE A 448 3.33 6.23 23.26
CA PHE A 448 3.01 6.56 21.87
C PHE A 448 3.04 5.33 20.95
N ALA A 449 4.10 4.50 21.05
CA ALA A 449 4.24 3.31 20.23
C ALA A 449 3.17 2.26 20.55
N ILE A 450 2.83 2.07 21.83
CA ILE A 450 1.77 1.16 22.26
C ILE A 450 0.39 1.65 21.81
N GLU A 451 0.12 2.96 21.88
CA GLU A 451 -1.13 3.52 21.39
C GLU A 451 -1.31 3.25 19.89
N ASN A 452 -0.30 3.50 19.06
CA ASN A 452 -0.36 3.23 17.62
C ASN A 452 -0.50 1.72 17.33
N TRP A 453 0.19 0.87 18.10
CA TRP A 453 0.02 -0.57 18.00
C TRP A 453 -1.42 -1.00 18.32
N GLN A 454 -2.00 -0.49 19.40
CA GLN A 454 -3.36 -0.82 19.84
C GLN A 454 -4.44 -0.29 18.90
N LYS A 455 -4.20 0.85 18.23
CA LYS A 455 -5.06 1.37 17.16
C LYS A 455 -5.09 0.50 15.90
N GLY A 456 -4.19 -0.49 15.82
CA GLY A 456 -4.07 -1.35 14.65
C GLY A 456 -3.20 -0.76 13.55
N GLU A 457 -2.59 0.41 13.76
CA GLU A 457 -1.73 1.06 12.75
C GLU A 457 -0.47 0.24 12.47
N LEU A 458 -0.01 -0.51 13.47
CA LEU A 458 1.13 -1.44 13.36
C LEU A 458 0.70 -2.90 13.20
N VAL A 459 -0.61 -3.19 13.19
CA VAL A 459 -1.09 -4.57 13.04
C VAL A 459 -0.89 -5.01 11.59
N GLU A 460 -0.42 -6.24 11.39
CA GLU A 460 -0.39 -6.80 10.04
C GLU A 460 -1.79 -6.72 9.44
N PRO A 461 -1.98 -6.06 8.29
CA PRO A 461 -3.27 -6.14 7.60
C PRO A 461 -3.53 -7.62 7.43
N SER A 462 -4.60 -8.11 8.06
CA SER A 462 -4.89 -9.53 8.31
C SER A 462 -4.12 -10.38 7.32
N THR A 463 -3.01 -10.99 7.77
CA THR A 463 -2.11 -11.71 6.87
C THR A 463 -2.99 -12.63 6.07
N PHE A 464 -3.10 -12.33 4.78
CA PHE A 464 -3.89 -13.14 3.89
C PHE A 464 -3.13 -14.46 3.82
N GLU A 465 -3.50 -15.40 4.71
CA GLU A 465 -2.95 -16.73 4.69
C GLU A 465 -3.45 -17.34 3.39
N PHE A 466 -2.52 -17.47 2.45
CA PHE A 466 -2.85 -18.10 1.20
C PHE A 466 -3.30 -19.53 1.49
N PRO A 467 -4.37 -20.02 0.85
CA PRO A 467 -4.77 -21.41 1.00
C PRO A 467 -3.60 -22.29 0.59
N GLN A 468 -3.27 -23.27 1.43
CA GLN A 468 -2.21 -24.22 1.08
C GLN A 468 -2.65 -25.03 -0.14
N LEU A 469 -1.75 -25.21 -1.10
CA LEU A 469 -1.98 -26.12 -2.20
C LEU A 469 -2.25 -27.53 -1.65
N PRO A 470 -3.39 -28.17 -1.97
CA PRO A 470 -3.66 -29.54 -1.50
C PRO A 470 -2.52 -30.48 -1.91
N ALA A 471 -2.05 -31.30 -0.98
CA ALA A 471 -0.93 -32.21 -1.21
C ALA A 471 -1.16 -33.08 -2.46
N GLY A 472 -0.14 -33.16 -3.32
CA GLY A 472 -0.18 -33.94 -4.57
C GLY A 472 -0.91 -33.27 -5.74
N LYS A 473 -1.46 -32.06 -5.55
CA LYS A 473 -2.06 -31.30 -6.65
C LYS A 473 -0.98 -30.58 -7.47
N GLY A 474 -0.84 -30.97 -8.74
CA GLY A 474 0.02 -30.24 -9.68
C GLY A 474 -0.67 -29.00 -10.25
N LEU A 475 0.13 -28.00 -10.62
CA LEU A 475 -0.31 -26.86 -11.44
C LEU A 475 -0.12 -27.18 -12.93
N PRO A 476 -0.73 -26.39 -13.84
CA PRO A 476 -0.54 -26.58 -15.29
C PRO A 476 0.95 -26.58 -15.67
N VAL A 477 1.37 -27.60 -16.42
CA VAL A 477 2.77 -27.75 -16.87
C VAL A 477 3.09 -26.74 -17.99
N ASP A 478 2.11 -26.43 -18.83
CA ASP A 478 2.15 -25.33 -19.78
C ASP A 478 0.97 -24.40 -19.47
N PRO A 479 1.18 -23.36 -18.65
CA PRO A 479 0.10 -22.47 -18.24
C PRO A 479 -0.23 -21.43 -19.31
N PHE A 480 0.36 -21.53 -20.50
CA PHE A 480 0.15 -20.62 -21.62
C PHE A 480 -0.39 -21.37 -22.84
N PRO A 481 -1.61 -21.94 -22.75
CA PRO A 481 -2.24 -22.58 -23.89
C PRO A 481 -2.35 -21.58 -25.05
N ARG A 482 -2.13 -22.11 -26.26
CA ARG A 482 -2.04 -21.33 -27.51
C ARG A 482 -3.31 -20.57 -27.85
#